data_AF-A0A9P7N1T3-F1
#
_entry.id   AF-A0A9P7N1T3-F1
#
_cell.length_a   1.000
_cell.length_b   1.000
_cell.length_c   1.000
_cell.angle_alpha   90.00
_cell.angle_beta   90.00
_cell.angle_gamma   90.00
#
_symmetry.space_group_name_H-M   'P 1'
#
loop_
_entity.id
_entity.type
_entity.pdbx_description
1 polymer ?
#
loop_
_entity_poly.entity_id
_entity_poly.type
_entity_poly.pdbx_seq_one_letter_code
_entity_poly.pdbx_strand_id
1 'polypeptide(L)' 'MPILTVFGATGNQGGSVIRAILADKHLSTEFTIRGVTRDVTKPAARDLAAQGVEMVQV' A
#
# COMPACT_ATOMS: atom_id res chain seq x y z
N MET A 1 8.99 -13.02 3.42
CA MET A 1 7.96 -12.13 3.97
C MET A 1 6.68 -12.36 3.17
N PRO A 2 5.53 -12.67 3.80
CA PRO A 2 4.25 -12.70 3.12
C PRO A 2 3.91 -11.36 2.46
N ILE A 3 3.21 -11.41 1.32
CA ILE A 3 2.74 -10.23 0.61
C ILE A 3 1.28 -9.98 0.96
N LEU A 4 0.97 -8.81 1.52
CA LEU A 4 -0.39 -8.34 1.67
C LEU A 4 -0.77 -7.47 0.47
N THR A 5 -1.66 -7.97 -0.38
CA THR A 5 -2.15 -7.23 -1.54
C THR A 5 -3.41 -6.45 -1.16
N VAL A 6 -3.38 -5.13 -1.37
CA VAL A 6 -4.49 -4.21 -1.08
C VAL A 6 -5.04 -3.65 -2.38
N PHE A 7 -6.27 -4.04 -2.72
CA PHE A 7 -7.02 -3.46 -3.84
C PHE A 7 -7.63 -2.12 -3.45
N GLY A 8 -7.74 -1.21 -4.43
CA GLY A 8 -8.21 0.15 -4.16
C GLY A 8 -7.25 0.87 -3.21
N ALA A 9 -5.94 0.63 -3.35
CA ALA A 9 -4.90 1.13 -2.45
C ALA A 9 -4.93 2.65 -2.28
N THR A 10 -5.29 3.39 -3.34
CA THR A 10 -5.38 4.85 -3.33
C THR A 10 -6.74 5.39 -2.86
N GLY A 11 -7.70 4.51 -2.55
CA GLY A 11 -9.02 4.89 -2.03
C GLY A 11 -9.03 4.98 -0.50
N ASN A 12 -10.14 5.47 0.07
CA ASN A 12 -10.25 5.69 1.51
C ASN A 12 -9.98 4.42 2.34
N GLN A 13 -10.59 3.29 1.94
CA GLN A 13 -10.46 2.03 2.66
C GLN A 13 -9.06 1.42 2.49
N GLY A 14 -8.63 1.20 1.25
CA GLY A 14 -7.32 0.61 0.96
C GLY A 14 -6.16 1.43 1.54
N GLY A 15 -6.22 2.76 1.39
CA GLY A 15 -5.20 3.65 1.96
C GLY A 15 -5.20 3.63 3.50
N SER A 16 -6.37 3.48 4.13
CA SER A 16 -6.45 3.36 5.60
C SER A 16 -5.80 2.08 6.10
N VAL A 17 -6.07 0.94 5.44
CA VAL A 17 -5.46 -0.35 5.75
C VAL A 17 -3.94 -0.27 5.63
N ILE A 18 -3.43 0.29 4.54
CA ILE A 18 -1.98 0.43 4.31
C ILE A 18 -1.34 1.26 5.43
N ARG A 19 -1.91 2.41 5.76
CA ARG A 19 -1.38 3.28 6.82
C ARG A 19 -1.38 2.60 8.19
N ALA A 20 -2.44 1.85 8.52
CA ALA A 20 -2.53 1.14 9.79
C ALA A 20 -1.42 0.09 9.93
N ILE A 21 -1.13 -0.65 8.85
CA ILE A 21 -0.09 -1.68 8.84
C ILE A 21 1.30 -1.08 8.92
N LEU A 22 1.57 0.00 8.16
CA LEU A 22 2.84 0.69 8.21
C LEU A 22 3.13 1.34 9.56
N ALA A 23 2.08 1.79 10.28
CA ALA A 23 2.21 2.40 11.59
C ALA A 23 2.43 1.37 12.72
N ASP A 24 2.02 0.12 12.52
CA ASP A 24 2.20 -0.94 13.50
C ASP A 24 3.57 -1.61 13.36
N LYS A 25 4.37 -1.61 14.44
CA LYS A 25 5.75 -2.13 14.42
C LYS A 25 5.83 -3.64 14.16
N HIS A 26 4.84 -4.40 14.58
CA HIS A 26 4.81 -5.84 14.34
C HIS A 26 4.43 -6.09 12.88
N LEU A 27 3.29 -5.53 12.45
CA LEU A 27 2.75 -5.78 11.10
C LEU A 27 3.67 -5.23 9.99
N SER A 28 4.31 -4.09 10.20
CA SER A 28 5.25 -3.50 9.23
C SER A 28 6.52 -4.34 9.02
N THR A 29 6.87 -5.22 9.98
CA THR A 29 7.98 -6.17 9.82
C THR A 29 7.51 -7.54 9.33
N GLU A 30 6.23 -7.85 9.50
CA GLU A 30 5.63 -9.12 9.10
C GLU A 30 5.27 -9.15 7.61
N PHE A 31 4.80 -8.02 7.05
CA PHE A 31 4.25 -7.96 5.69
C PHE A 31 5.02 -7.03 4.75
N THR A 32 5.20 -7.49 3.51
CA THR A 32 5.45 -6.58 2.38
C THR A 32 4.10 -6.18 1.79
N ILE A 33 3.86 -4.88 1.64
CA ILE A 33 2.58 -4.39 1.12
C ILE A 33 2.67 -4.20 -0.39
N ARG A 34 1.70 -4.77 -1.11
CA ARG A 34 1.44 -4.48 -2.53
C ARG A 34 0.15 -3.70 -2.69
N GLY A 35 0.24 -2.49 -3.22
CA GLY A 35 -0.91 -1.64 -3.51
C GLY A 35 -1.35 -1.76 -4.96
N VAL A 36 -2.62 -2.11 -5.19
CA VAL A 36 -3.20 -2.19 -6.54
C VAL A 36 -4.06 -0.96 -6.83
N THR A 37 -3.77 -0.29 -7.94
CA THR A 37 -4.51 0.87 -8.45
C THR A 37 -4.59 0.83 -9.97
N ARG A 38 -5.51 1.61 -10.55
CA ARG A 38 -5.65 1.73 -12.01
C ARG A 38 -4.60 2.63 -12.66
N ASP A 39 -3.94 3.47 -11.87
CA ASP A 39 -2.95 4.42 -12.37
C ASP A 39 -1.91 4.69 -11.28
N VAL A 40 -0.70 4.17 -11.48
CA VAL A 40 0.41 4.32 -10.53
C VAL A 40 1.08 5.70 -10.63
N THR A 41 0.73 6.50 -11.64
CA THR A 41 1.34 7.82 -11.85
C THR A 41 0.67 8.91 -11.03
N LYS A 42 -0.51 8.66 -10.45
CA LYS A 42 -1.25 9.64 -9.64
C LYS A 42 -0.54 9.96 -8.32
N PRO A 43 -0.72 11.18 -7.77
CA PRO A 43 -0.06 11.61 -6.53
C PRO A 43 -0.22 10.61 -5.38
N ALA A 44 -1.44 10.14 -5.10
CA ALA A 44 -1.70 9.19 -4.03
C ALA A 44 -0.94 7.84 -4.19
N ALA A 45 -0.72 7.39 -5.43
CA ALA A 45 0.07 6.17 -5.68
C ALA A 45 1.56 6.42 -5.45
N ARG A 46 2.07 7.59 -5.86
CA ARG A 46 3.47 8.00 -5.62
C ARG A 46 3.74 8.17 -4.12
N ASP A 47 2.79 8.72 -3.38
CA ASP A 47 2.91 8.91 -1.92
C ASP A 47 2.97 7.56 -1.19
N LEU A 48 2.19 6.56 -1.63
CA LEU A 48 2.26 5.20 -1.09
C LEU A 48 3.58 4.51 -1.47
N ALA A 49 4.05 4.68 -2.71
CA ALA A 49 5.34 4.16 -3.14
C ALA A 49 6.50 4.73 -2.31
N ALA A 50 6.47 6.04 -2.00
CA ALA A 50 7.46 6.69 -1.14
C ALA A 50 7.47 6.16 0.30
N GLN A 51 6.37 5.56 0.75
CA GLN A 51 6.25 4.88 2.05
C GLN A 51 6.68 3.40 2.00
N GLY A 52 7.21 2.92 0.88
CA GLY A 52 7.69 1.54 0.73
C GLY A 52 6.64 0.54 0.25
N VAL A 53 5.48 1.01 -0.23
CA VAL A 53 4.45 0.14 -0.81
C VAL A 53 4.81 -0.21 -2.26
N GLU A 54 4.79 -1.49 -2.61
CA GLU A 54 4.95 -1.94 -4.00
C GLU A 54 3.68 -1.62 -4.79
N MET A 55 3.69 -0.57 -5.60
CA MET A 55 2.53 -0.17 -6.39
C MET A 55 2.46 -0.91 -7.74
N VAL A 56 1.32 -1.53 -8.03
CA VAL A 56 1.06 -2.26 -9.28
C VAL A 56 -0.16 -1.67 -9.98
N GLN A 57 -0.04 -1.51 -11.30
CA GLN A 57 -1.15 -1.07 -12.15
C GLN A 57 -1.96 -2.26 -12.65
N VAL A 58 -3.29 -2.13 -12.62
CA VAL A 58 -4.26 -3.05 -13.26
C VAL A 58 -5.19 -2.32 -14.21
#